data_AF-A0A6B0JSB4-F1
#
_entry.id   AF-A0A6B0JSB4-F1
#
_cell.length_a   1.000
_cell.length_b   1.000
_cell.length_c   1.000
_cell.angle_alpha   90.00
_cell.angle_beta   90.00
_cell.angle_gamma   90.00
#
_symmetry.space_group_name_H-M   'P 1'
#
loop_
_entity.id
_entity.type
_entity.pdbx_description
1 polymer ?
#
loop_
_entity_poly.entity_id
_entity_poly.type
_entity_poly.pdbx_seq_one_letter_code
_entity_poly.pdbx_strand_id
1 'polypeptide(L)'
;MAKVFFLLKHQLSIIRGKLWFQPITYSILAVISIYSCYLLQNYEFSFYPYKVNLETVNHLLSIITTTMLTITVFAVSSIVSAYNSASSVGTPRILNLLLRDSSSQNAHSKFIGAFIYGVIATIGIKS
;
A
#
# COMPACT_ATOMS: atom_id res chain seq x y z
N MET A 1 -11.26 -29.47 9.20
CA MET A 1 -11.37 -27.99 9.07
C MET A 1 -10.15 -27.24 9.64
N ALA A 2 -9.67 -27.53 10.86
CA ALA A 2 -8.52 -26.82 11.47
C ALA A 2 -7.19 -26.89 10.69
N LYS A 3 -6.90 -28.02 10.00
CA LYS A 3 -5.69 -28.20 9.18
C LYS A 3 -5.65 -27.26 7.96
N VAL A 4 -6.80 -27.01 7.34
CA VAL A 4 -6.92 -26.07 6.21
C VAL A 4 -6.72 -24.64 6.68
N PHE A 5 -7.27 -24.28 7.85
CA PHE A 5 -7.06 -22.95 8.45
C PHE A 5 -5.58 -22.68 8.77
N PHE A 6 -4.86 -23.69 9.27
CA PHE A 6 -3.42 -23.57 9.55
C PHE A 6 -2.57 -23.48 8.27
N LEU A 7 -2.90 -24.25 7.23
CA LEU A 7 -2.25 -24.18 5.92
C LEU A 7 -2.54 -22.85 5.21
N LEU A 8 -3.78 -22.33 5.30
CA LEU A 8 -4.12 -20.99 4.80
C LEU A 8 -3.34 -19.91 5.55
N LYS A 9 -3.28 -19.98 6.89
CA LYS A 9 -2.53 -19.03 7.71
C LYS A 9 -1.03 -19.05 7.37
N HIS A 10 -0.46 -20.23 7.11
CA HIS A 10 0.94 -20.36 6.72
C HIS A 10 1.21 -19.83 5.32
N GLN A 11 0.38 -20.17 4.33
CA GLN A 11 0.43 -19.62 2.97
C GLN A 11 0.27 -18.09 3.00
N LEU A 12 -0.68 -17.56 3.77
CA LEU A 12 -0.88 -16.12 3.99
C LEU A 12 0.36 -15.46 4.60
N SER A 13 1.10 -16.13 5.48
CA SER A 13 2.35 -15.59 6.03
C SER A 13 3.47 -15.50 4.99
N ILE A 14 3.52 -16.45 4.05
CA ILE A 14 4.52 -16.49 2.97
C ILE A 14 4.17 -15.47 1.88
N ILE A 15 2.87 -15.31 1.58
CA ILE A 15 2.36 -14.35 0.59
C ILE A 15 2.42 -12.91 1.14
N ARG A 16 2.18 -12.69 2.44
CA ARG A 16 2.38 -11.40 3.12
C ARG A 16 3.82 -10.91 3.10
N GLY A 17 4.79 -11.80 2.88
CA GLY A 17 6.20 -11.45 2.69
C GLY A 17 6.55 -11.05 1.25
N LYS A 18 5.61 -11.16 0.28
CA LYS A 18 5.83 -10.73 -1.10
C LYS A 18 5.40 -9.28 -1.30
N LEU A 19 6.26 -8.51 -1.95
CA LEU A 19 6.09 -7.09 -2.29
C LEU A 19 4.75 -6.74 -2.97
N TRP A 20 4.11 -7.71 -3.62
CA TRP A 20 2.85 -7.51 -4.36
C TRP A 20 1.60 -7.63 -3.51
N PHE A 21 1.66 -8.27 -2.33
CA PHE A 21 0.46 -8.54 -1.55
C PHE A 21 -0.13 -7.28 -0.91
N GLN A 22 0.71 -6.40 -0.36
CA GLN A 22 0.20 -5.21 0.33
C GLN A 22 -0.46 -4.20 -0.64
N PRO A 23 0.09 -3.87 -1.83
CA PRO A 23 -0.56 -2.97 -2.79
C PRO A 23 -1.97 -3.43 -3.20
N ILE A 24 -2.15 -4.75 -3.39
CA ILE A 24 -3.45 -5.34 -3.71
C ILE A 24 -4.45 -5.10 -2.57
N THR A 25 -4.04 -5.29 -1.32
CA THR A 25 -4.94 -5.06 -0.17
C THR A 25 -5.38 -3.60 -0.06
N TYR A 26 -4.48 -2.64 -0.29
CA TYR A 26 -4.84 -1.21 -0.29
C TYR A 26 -5.73 -0.85 -1.49
N SER A 27 -5.52 -1.46 -2.65
CA SER A 27 -6.37 -1.27 -3.83
C SER A 27 -7.80 -1.75 -3.57
N ILE A 28 -7.95 -2.95 -3.00
CA ILE A 28 -9.26 -3.50 -2.63
C ILE A 28 -9.94 -2.62 -1.59
N LEU A 29 -9.24 -2.17 -0.56
CA LEU A 29 -9.77 -1.25 0.44
C LEU A 29 -10.25 0.07 -0.17
N ALA A 30 -9.52 0.62 -1.15
CA ALA A 30 -9.92 1.84 -1.83
C ALA A 30 -11.23 1.68 -2.60
N VAL A 31 -11.37 0.59 -3.36
CA VAL A 31 -12.59 0.29 -4.12
C VAL A 31 -13.78 0.09 -3.18
N ILE A 32 -13.59 -0.66 -2.08
CA ILE A 32 -14.63 -0.86 -1.06
C ILE A 32 -15.06 0.47 -0.44
N SER A 33 -14.12 1.37 -0.16
CA SER A 33 -14.40 2.68 0.41
C SER A 33 -15.30 3.52 -0.51
N ILE A 34 -14.96 3.61 -1.81
CA ILE A 34 -15.75 4.35 -2.81
C ILE A 34 -17.15 3.74 -2.97
N TYR A 35 -17.22 2.41 -3.08
CA TYR A 35 -18.49 1.71 -3.23
C TYR A 35 -19.39 1.90 -2.00
N SER A 36 -18.81 1.91 -0.80
CA SER A 36 -19.53 2.19 0.44
C SER A 36 -20.09 3.61 0.45
N CYS A 37 -19.32 4.59 -0.05
CA CYS A 37 -19.76 5.97 -0.17
C CYS A 37 -20.96 6.10 -1.13
N TYR A 38 -20.89 5.44 -2.30
CA TYR A 38 -21.98 5.41 -3.29
C TYR A 38 -23.26 4.77 -2.72
N LEU A 39 -23.14 3.66 -1.98
CA LEU A 39 -24.28 3.04 -1.31
C LEU A 39 -24.92 3.98 -0.28
N LEU A 40 -24.12 4.60 0.59
CA LEU A 40 -24.63 5.52 1.62
C LEU A 40 -25.36 6.73 1.02
N GLN A 41 -24.90 7.22 -0.13
CA GLN A 41 -25.57 8.30 -0.85
C GLN A 41 -26.95 7.89 -1.38
N ASN A 42 -27.10 6.66 -1.89
CA ASN A 42 -28.38 6.13 -2.36
C ASN A 42 -29.42 5.93 -1.25
N TYR A 43 -29.01 5.70 0.00
CA TYR A 43 -29.93 5.50 1.12
C TYR A 43 -30.35 6.80 1.84
N GLU A 44 -29.98 7.98 1.31
CA GLU A 44 -30.26 9.31 1.90
C GLU A 44 -29.87 9.42 3.40
N PHE A 45 -28.80 8.71 3.80
CA PHE A 45 -28.38 8.59 5.19
C PHE A 45 -27.68 9.87 5.65
N SER A 46 -28.45 10.88 6.05
CA SER A 46 -27.97 12.19 6.52
C SER A 46 -27.55 12.16 8.00
N PHE A 47 -26.53 11.36 8.33
CA PHE A 47 -26.10 11.15 9.73
C PHE A 47 -25.15 12.21 10.29
N TYR A 48 -24.68 13.19 9.50
CA TYR A 48 -23.67 14.14 9.95
C TYR A 48 -24.07 15.60 9.67
N PRO A 49 -24.36 16.42 10.71
CA PRO A 49 -24.67 17.83 10.54
C PRO A 49 -23.44 18.68 10.16
N TYR A 50 -22.24 18.12 10.28
CA TYR A 50 -20.99 18.80 9.92
C TYR A 50 -20.60 18.50 8.48
N LYS A 51 -20.63 19.53 7.63
CA LYS A 51 -20.15 19.42 6.25
C LYS A 51 -18.62 19.38 6.25
N VAL A 52 -18.05 18.22 5.97
CA VAL A 52 -16.61 18.09 5.69
C VAL A 52 -16.31 18.80 4.37
N ASN A 53 -15.31 19.69 4.36
CA ASN A 53 -14.90 20.37 3.14
C ASN A 53 -14.18 19.39 2.19
N LEU A 54 -14.81 19.10 1.05
CA LEU A 54 -14.27 18.20 0.03
C LEU A 54 -12.93 18.67 -0.53
N GLU A 55 -12.71 19.98 -0.60
CA GLU A 55 -11.45 20.56 -1.09
C GLU A 55 -10.30 20.23 -0.15
N THR A 56 -10.52 20.30 1.17
CA THR A 56 -9.53 19.89 2.17
C THR A 56 -9.20 18.40 2.05
N VAL A 57 -10.20 17.54 1.86
CA VAL A 57 -9.97 16.10 1.67
C VAL A 57 -9.16 15.83 0.40
N ASN A 58 -9.54 16.44 -0.72
CA ASN A 58 -8.81 16.32 -1.99
C ASN A 58 -7.36 16.82 -1.86
N HIS A 59 -7.12 17.93 -1.16
CA HIS A 59 -5.78 18.44 -0.89
C HIS A 59 -4.94 17.45 -0.07
N LEU A 60 -5.48 16.94 1.05
CA LEU A 60 -4.78 15.96 1.89
C LEU A 60 -4.45 14.69 1.11
N LEU A 61 -5.39 14.21 0.31
CA LEU A 61 -5.24 13.02 -0.50
C LEU A 61 -4.17 13.20 -1.59
N SER A 62 -4.13 14.37 -2.23
CA SER A 62 -3.09 14.75 -3.18
C SER A 62 -1.70 14.80 -2.53
N ILE A 63 -1.59 15.37 -1.33
CA ILE A 63 -0.34 15.41 -0.56
C ILE A 63 0.13 13.98 -0.24
N ILE A 64 -0.75 13.12 0.27
CA ILE A 64 -0.40 11.73 0.59
C ILE A 64 0.02 10.98 -0.67
N THR A 65 -0.71 11.16 -1.77
CA THR A 65 -0.41 10.49 -3.05
C THR A 65 0.99 10.85 -3.55
N THR A 66 1.29 12.15 -3.63
CA THR A 66 2.59 12.63 -4.12
C THR A 66 3.75 12.28 -3.19
N THR A 67 3.57 12.42 -1.88
CA THR A 67 4.62 12.10 -0.89
C THR A 67 4.91 10.61 -0.86
N MET A 68 3.90 9.74 -0.88
CA MET A 68 4.10 8.29 -0.85
C MET A 68 4.77 7.77 -2.13
N LEU A 69 4.44 8.34 -3.30
CA LEU A 69 5.15 8.04 -4.54
C LEU A 69 6.63 8.46 -4.46
N THR A 70 6.89 9.68 -3.98
CA THR A 70 8.25 10.22 -3.84
C THR A 70 9.10 9.36 -2.89
N ILE A 71 8.56 9.01 -1.72
CA ILE A 71 9.24 8.16 -0.74
C ILE A 71 9.51 6.76 -1.32
N THR A 72 8.56 6.20 -2.09
CA THR A 72 8.75 4.91 -2.76
C THR A 72 9.91 4.95 -3.75
N VAL A 73 9.98 5.98 -4.59
CA VAL A 73 11.07 6.14 -5.57
C VAL A 73 12.42 6.24 -4.86
N PHE A 74 12.50 7.06 -3.81
CA PHE A 74 13.71 7.21 -3.01
C PHE A 74 14.15 5.88 -2.36
N ALA A 75 13.20 5.15 -1.78
CA ALA A 75 13.40 3.84 -1.18
C ALA A 75 13.94 2.80 -2.16
N VAL A 76 13.33 2.71 -3.36
CA VAL A 76 13.79 1.80 -4.41
C VAL A 76 15.20 2.18 -4.88
N SER A 77 15.46 3.47 -5.08
CA SER A 77 16.79 3.98 -5.45
C SER A 77 17.86 3.62 -4.41
N SER A 78 17.52 3.72 -3.12
CA SER A 78 18.40 3.32 -2.01
C SER A 78 18.70 1.82 -2.04
N ILE A 79 17.70 0.96 -2.25
CA ILE A 79 17.89 -0.50 -2.37
C ILE A 79 18.79 -0.84 -3.56
N VAL A 80 18.54 -0.24 -4.74
CA VAL A 80 19.35 -0.48 -5.94
C VAL A 80 20.79 -0.05 -5.72
N SER A 81 21.01 1.09 -5.07
CA SER A 81 22.35 1.57 -4.71
C SER A 81 23.06 0.59 -3.77
N ALA A 82 22.38 0.14 -2.72
CA ALA A 82 22.92 -0.86 -1.79
C ALA A 82 23.22 -2.20 -2.49
N TYR A 83 22.36 -2.64 -3.41
CA TYR A 83 22.57 -3.84 -4.21
C TYR A 83 23.82 -3.74 -5.09
N ASN A 84 24.02 -2.61 -5.76
CA ASN A 84 25.21 -2.37 -6.59
C ASN A 84 26.50 -2.37 -5.75
N SER A 85 26.49 -1.75 -4.57
CA SER A 85 27.63 -1.78 -3.64
C SER A 85 27.92 -3.17 -3.08
N ALA A 86 26.89 -3.94 -2.74
CA ALA A 86 27.06 -5.31 -2.24
C ALA A 86 27.51 -6.27 -3.34
N SER A 87 27.11 -6.05 -4.59
CA SER A 87 27.50 -6.88 -5.73
C SER A 87 28.95 -6.68 -6.15
N SER A 88 29.52 -5.49 -5.89
CA SER A 88 30.92 -5.18 -6.24
C SER A 88 31.94 -5.59 -5.19
N VAL A 89 31.54 -5.71 -3.91
CA VAL A 89 32.47 -5.97 -2.78
C VAL A 89 32.11 -7.22 -1.96
N GLY A 90 30.87 -7.72 -2.05
CA GLY A 90 30.35 -8.81 -1.21
C GLY A 90 30.40 -10.20 -1.85
N THR A 91 30.29 -11.24 -1.01
CA THR A 91 30.10 -12.62 -1.47
C THR A 91 28.63 -12.89 -1.83
N PRO A 92 28.32 -13.87 -2.69
CA PRO A 92 26.93 -14.20 -3.10
C PRO A 92 25.98 -14.50 -1.93
N ARG A 93 26.52 -14.89 -0.77
CA ARG A 93 25.77 -15.16 0.46
C ARG A 93 25.21 -13.87 1.10
N ILE A 94 25.94 -12.76 1.02
CA ILE A 94 25.53 -11.47 1.60
C ILE A 94 24.35 -10.89 0.80
N LEU A 95 24.38 -11.00 -0.53
CA LEU A 95 23.29 -10.59 -1.42
C LEU A 95 21.97 -11.32 -1.08
N ASN A 96 22.04 -12.63 -0.83
CA ASN A 96 20.86 -13.43 -0.47
C ASN A 96 20.26 -13.04 0.89
N LEU A 97 21.05 -12.53 1.83
CA LEU A 97 20.56 -12.04 3.12
C LEU A 97 19.92 -10.66 2.98
N LEU A 98 20.50 -9.77 2.17
CA LEU A 98 19.99 -8.43 1.87
C LEU A 98 18.63 -8.49 1.17
N LEU A 99 18.50 -9.39 0.18
CA LEU A 99 17.24 -9.63 -0.55
C LEU A 99 16.17 -10.35 0.29
N ARG A 100 16.53 -10.96 1.42
CA ARG A 100 15.60 -11.63 2.33
C ARG A 100 15.10 -10.73 3.46
N ASP A 101 15.54 -9.47 3.53
CA ASP A 101 14.99 -8.52 4.50
C ASP A 101 13.56 -8.13 4.13
N SER A 102 12.64 -8.96 4.61
CA SER A 102 11.20 -8.77 4.47
C SER A 102 10.69 -7.57 5.25
N SER A 103 11.41 -7.08 6.27
CA SER A 103 10.96 -5.92 7.06
C SER A 103 11.04 -4.64 6.24
N SER A 104 12.19 -4.40 5.59
CA SER A 104 12.39 -3.27 4.66
C SER A 104 11.44 -3.34 3.45
N GLN A 105 11.30 -4.53 2.85
CA GLN A 105 10.39 -4.72 1.71
C GLN A 105 8.93 -4.49 2.08
N ASN A 106 8.50 -4.91 3.27
CA ASN A 106 7.16 -4.68 3.78
C ASN A 106 6.88 -3.22 4.15
N ALA A 107 7.90 -2.40 4.42
CA ALA A 107 7.71 -0.97 4.62
C ALA A 107 7.43 -0.27 3.27
N HIS A 108 8.25 -0.55 2.25
CA HIS A 108 8.10 0.06 0.93
C HIS A 108 6.80 -0.35 0.22
N SER A 109 6.38 -1.59 0.41
CA SER A 109 5.13 -2.12 -0.15
C SER A 109 3.88 -1.42 0.44
N LYS A 110 3.94 -0.92 1.69
CA LYS A 110 2.90 -0.06 2.28
C LYS A 110 2.88 1.34 1.67
N PHE A 111 4.03 1.92 1.35
CA PHE A 111 4.08 3.23 0.68
C PHE A 111 3.42 3.18 -0.70
N ILE A 112 3.70 2.13 -1.47
CA ILE A 112 3.03 1.86 -2.75
C ILE A 112 1.52 1.69 -2.57
N GLY A 113 1.11 0.93 -1.56
CA GLY A 113 -0.31 0.75 -1.25
C GLY A 113 -1.02 2.05 -0.87
N ALA A 114 -0.40 2.88 -0.03
CA ALA A 114 -0.94 4.19 0.35
C ALA A 114 -1.04 5.14 -0.85
N PHE A 115 -0.05 5.11 -1.75
CA PHE A 115 -0.11 5.84 -3.02
C PHE A 115 -1.31 5.41 -3.87
N ILE A 116 -1.50 4.10 -4.09
CA ILE A 116 -2.61 3.57 -4.89
C ILE A 116 -3.96 3.94 -4.27
N TYR A 117 -4.09 3.79 -2.95
CA TYR A 117 -5.28 4.21 -2.22
C TYR A 117 -5.58 5.70 -2.46
N GLY A 118 -4.57 6.56 -2.33
CA GLY A 118 -4.71 8.00 -2.55
C GLY A 118 -5.18 8.35 -3.97
N VAL A 119 -4.61 7.70 -5.00
CA VAL A 119 -5.04 7.88 -6.41
C VAL A 119 -6.50 7.48 -6.59
N ILE A 120 -6.87 6.28 -6.17
CA ILE A 120 -8.22 5.73 -6.36
C ILE A 120 -9.24 6.61 -5.62
N ALA A 121 -8.98 6.96 -4.36
CA ALA A 121 -9.88 7.80 -3.59
C ALA A 121 -9.97 9.23 -4.17
N THR A 122 -8.91 9.78 -4.77
CA THR A 122 -8.95 11.10 -5.43
C THR A 122 -9.86 11.06 -6.65
N ILE A 123 -9.81 9.96 -7.42
CA ILE A 123 -10.71 9.73 -8.55
C ILE A 123 -12.16 9.61 -8.05
N GLY A 124 -12.38 8.87 -6.96
CA GLY A 124 -13.71 8.69 -6.36
C GLY A 124 -14.35 9.98 -5.86
N ILE A 125 -13.57 10.93 -5.30
CA ILE A 125 -14.10 12.23 -4.84
C ILE A 125 -14.44 13.16 -6.02
N LYS A 126 -13.76 13.00 -7.16
CA LYS A 126 -13.97 13.81 -8.36
C LYS A 126 -15.03 13.25 -9.31
N SER A 127 -15.53 12.04 -9.05
CA SER A 127 -16.57 11.37 -9.84
C SER A 127 -17.95 11.70 -9.30
#